data_AF-A0A941LNF4-F1
#
_entry.id   AF-A0A941LNF4-F1
#
_cell.length_a   1.000
_cell.length_b   1.000
_cell.length_c   1.000
_cell.angle_alpha   90.00
_cell.angle_beta   90.00
_cell.angle_gamma   90.00
#
_symmetry.space_group_name_H-M   'P 1'
#
loop_
_entity.id
_entity.type
_entity.pdbx_description
1 polymer ?
#
loop_
_entity_poly.entity_id
_entity_poly.type
_entity_poly.pdbx_seq_one_letter_code
_entity_poly.pdbx_strand_id
1 'polypeptide(L)'
;MGNLIAEALSMGWMALATLAGLLVYFQVSISDPAAKKRAVFKTFIGIVSCFLLFMAIANYKTNFYGESRLLPVSLVMITVTTFIMALYFTNLSALLKIGGMMFFVAAFLSGYGNWLPQVEGGFPPVEEKVTWETMSTQQLADKGEEIIFGGVGKNKEQGAIGKGQCPLCHAFHAGMLGERAPNLLGLPTRKERLEDPKYSKGNPSKREYSVKEAFPGSGTAETVQEYIAESHACPSCYVVAGYGVKGTNDKESPMPSIHKPPISLSLAELAAVDTWIYAREGVEPPSFDEIVKSYEKFVPEADRPKQADDKPAGATSLLADGSEPVDQIFAKAQCVSCHTIPGIPGAMGTIGPKLEEGTTASQRIKDPAYKGTAKSPAEYIMESIVDPSAYVVKPFPDKTMPAIFGQKLSAGALKKIVDYLSQVKTGAPPPKI
;
A
#
# COMPACT_ATOMS: atom_id res chain seq x y z
N MET A 1 25.82 -44.08 -13.79
CA MET A 1 24.93 -44.69 -14.81
C MET A 1 24.41 -46.08 -14.45
N GLY A 2 25.18 -46.95 -13.76
CA GLY A 2 24.72 -48.31 -13.43
C GLY A 2 23.45 -48.40 -12.56
N ASN A 3 23.23 -47.44 -11.66
CA ASN A 3 22.02 -47.40 -10.81
C ASN A 3 20.75 -46.99 -11.59
N LEU A 4 20.89 -46.08 -12.56
CA LEU A 4 19.75 -45.52 -13.31
C LEU A 4 19.10 -46.55 -14.23
N ILE A 5 19.91 -47.37 -14.90
CA ILE A 5 19.42 -48.44 -15.78
C ILE A 5 18.70 -49.52 -14.98
N ALA A 6 19.26 -49.91 -13.84
CA ALA A 6 18.63 -50.88 -12.95
C ALA A 6 17.27 -50.37 -12.43
N GLU A 7 17.19 -49.10 -12.05
CA GLU A 7 15.95 -48.48 -11.59
C GLU A 7 14.91 -48.38 -12.72
N ALA A 8 15.30 -47.96 -13.91
CA ALA A 8 14.43 -47.94 -15.10
C ALA A 8 13.88 -49.33 -15.45
N LEU A 9 14.73 -50.36 -15.43
CA LEU A 9 14.30 -51.74 -15.66
C LEU A 9 13.37 -52.23 -14.54
N SER A 10 13.67 -51.92 -13.28
CA SER A 10 12.83 -52.33 -12.15
C SER A 10 11.42 -51.74 -12.19
N MET A 11 11.25 -50.51 -12.72
CA MET A 11 9.94 -49.88 -12.90
C MET A 11 9.23 -50.38 -14.16
N GLY A 12 9.97 -50.61 -15.24
CA GLY A 12 9.43 -50.87 -16.57
C GLY A 12 9.37 -52.34 -16.99
N TRP A 13 9.83 -53.28 -16.18
CA TRP A 13 10.04 -54.67 -16.62
C TRP A 13 8.76 -55.32 -17.19
N MET A 14 7.58 -55.05 -16.61
CA MET A 14 6.32 -55.61 -17.12
C MET A 14 6.00 -55.12 -18.52
N ALA A 15 6.13 -53.81 -18.76
CA ALA A 15 5.87 -53.22 -20.08
C ALA A 15 6.89 -53.70 -21.11
N LEU A 16 8.18 -53.79 -20.74
CA LEU A 16 9.24 -54.30 -21.61
C LEU A 16 9.04 -55.79 -21.93
N ALA A 17 8.64 -56.60 -20.95
CA ALA A 17 8.34 -58.02 -21.15
C ALA A 17 7.14 -58.22 -22.08
N THR A 18 6.08 -57.43 -21.93
CA THR A 18 4.93 -57.46 -22.85
C THR A 18 5.33 -57.11 -24.28
N LEU A 19 6.14 -56.05 -24.46
CA LEU A 19 6.62 -55.65 -25.80
C LEU A 19 7.56 -56.69 -26.42
N ALA A 20 8.41 -57.33 -25.61
CA ALA A 20 9.25 -58.44 -26.06
C ALA A 20 8.41 -59.64 -26.49
N GLY A 21 7.35 -59.97 -25.73
CA GLY A 21 6.37 -60.99 -26.10
C GLY A 21 5.67 -60.68 -27.42
N LEU A 22 5.26 -59.43 -27.63
CA LEU A 22 4.67 -58.96 -28.89
C LEU A 22 5.65 -59.04 -30.06
N LEU A 23 6.94 -58.76 -29.82
CA LEU A 23 7.98 -58.88 -30.84
C LEU A 23 8.13 -60.33 -31.31
N VAL A 24 8.19 -61.28 -30.36
CA VAL A 24 8.21 -62.73 -30.67
C VAL A 24 6.92 -63.16 -31.37
N TYR A 25 5.77 -62.69 -30.89
CA TYR A 25 4.49 -62.98 -31.50
C TYR A 25 4.47 -62.55 -32.97
N PHE A 26 4.82 -61.30 -33.30
CA PHE A 26 4.83 -60.82 -34.68
C PHE A 26 5.87 -61.52 -35.56
N GLN A 27 6.99 -61.95 -34.99
CA GLN A 27 8.00 -62.72 -35.72
C GLN A 27 7.45 -64.08 -36.21
N VAL A 28 6.60 -64.72 -35.40
CA VAL A 28 6.07 -66.08 -35.67
C VAL A 28 4.70 -66.04 -36.36
N SER A 29 3.82 -65.10 -36.03
CA SER A 29 2.42 -65.10 -36.46
C SER A 29 2.16 -64.47 -37.83
N ILE A 30 3.03 -63.58 -38.30
CA ILE A 30 2.85 -62.87 -39.58
C ILE A 30 3.52 -63.67 -40.70
N SER A 31 2.77 -64.06 -41.74
CA SER A 31 3.37 -64.80 -42.88
C SER A 31 3.99 -63.89 -43.93
N ASP A 32 3.42 -62.70 -44.17
CA ASP A 32 3.96 -61.72 -45.14
C ASP A 32 5.32 -61.15 -44.68
N PRO A 33 6.41 -61.36 -45.43
CA PRO A 33 7.74 -60.86 -45.06
C PRO A 33 7.80 -59.33 -44.88
N ALA A 34 7.07 -58.58 -45.68
CA ALA A 34 7.09 -57.12 -45.63
C ALA A 34 6.34 -56.58 -44.40
N ALA A 35 5.13 -57.10 -44.12
CA ALA A 35 4.39 -56.77 -42.92
C ALA A 35 5.13 -57.22 -41.65
N LYS A 36 5.74 -58.41 -41.65
CA LYS A 36 6.55 -58.91 -40.53
C LYS A 36 7.68 -57.96 -40.20
N LYS A 37 8.50 -57.62 -41.20
CA LYS A 37 9.64 -56.71 -41.02
C LYS A 37 9.20 -55.36 -40.46
N ARG A 38 8.10 -54.79 -40.96
CA ARG A 38 7.53 -53.52 -40.43
C ARG A 38 7.04 -53.66 -39.00
N ALA A 39 6.30 -54.72 -38.67
CA ALA A 39 5.74 -54.94 -37.34
C ALA A 39 6.85 -55.16 -36.30
N VAL A 40 7.80 -56.05 -36.59
CA VAL A 40 8.96 -56.33 -35.72
C VAL A 40 9.80 -55.08 -35.50
N PHE A 41 10.07 -54.32 -36.56
CA PHE A 41 10.85 -53.07 -36.44
C PHE A 41 10.11 -52.01 -35.62
N LYS A 42 8.80 -51.81 -35.83
CA LYS A 42 8.00 -50.87 -35.01
C LYS A 42 7.95 -51.29 -33.54
N THR A 43 7.81 -52.58 -33.25
CA THR A 43 7.85 -53.09 -31.88
C THR A 43 9.22 -52.91 -31.25
N PHE A 44 10.31 -53.11 -32.00
CA PHE A 44 11.66 -52.81 -31.54
C PHE A 44 11.84 -51.33 -31.17
N ILE A 45 11.38 -50.41 -32.04
CA ILE A 45 11.36 -48.97 -31.72
C ILE A 45 10.53 -48.70 -30.46
N GLY A 46 9.36 -49.34 -30.32
CA GLY A 46 8.53 -49.26 -29.12
C GLY A 46 9.25 -49.69 -27.85
N ILE A 47 10.06 -50.77 -27.90
CA ILE A 47 10.88 -51.23 -26.77
C ILE A 47 11.92 -50.17 -26.39
N VAL A 48 12.63 -49.62 -27.38
CA VAL A 48 13.65 -48.56 -27.15
C VAL A 48 13.00 -47.32 -26.55
N SER A 49 11.87 -46.87 -27.11
CA SER A 49 11.12 -45.71 -26.61
C SER A 49 10.56 -45.94 -25.21
N CYS A 50 10.06 -47.14 -24.91
CA CYS A 50 9.58 -47.52 -23.58
C CYS A 50 10.73 -47.48 -22.56
N PHE A 51 11.88 -48.03 -22.92
CA PHE A 51 13.07 -47.98 -22.06
C PHE A 51 13.54 -46.54 -21.80
N LEU A 52 13.60 -45.69 -22.83
CA LEU A 52 13.96 -44.28 -22.69
C LEU A 52 12.98 -43.50 -21.80
N LEU A 53 11.68 -43.82 -21.87
CA LEU A 53 10.67 -43.23 -21.00
C LEU A 53 10.91 -43.62 -19.53
N PHE A 54 11.17 -44.89 -19.23
CA PHE A 54 11.47 -45.31 -17.86
C PHE A 54 12.81 -44.76 -17.36
N MET A 55 13.79 -44.58 -18.23
CA MET A 55 15.04 -43.86 -17.92
C MET A 55 14.76 -42.40 -17.54
N ALA A 56 13.81 -41.73 -18.22
CA ALA A 56 13.39 -40.39 -17.86
C ALA A 56 12.68 -40.31 -16.50
N ILE A 57 11.81 -41.27 -16.21
CA ILE A 57 11.12 -41.36 -14.92
C ILE A 57 12.12 -41.66 -13.80
N ALA A 58 13.05 -42.61 -14.02
CA ALA A 58 14.09 -42.94 -13.07
C ALA A 58 14.94 -41.70 -12.77
N ASN A 59 15.41 -41.01 -13.81
CA ASN A 59 16.26 -39.83 -13.65
C ASN A 59 15.51 -38.71 -12.92
N TYR A 60 14.21 -38.54 -13.20
CA TYR A 60 13.38 -37.57 -12.50
C TYR A 60 13.28 -37.92 -11.03
N LYS A 61 12.90 -39.16 -10.70
CA LYS A 61 12.73 -39.64 -9.32
C LYS A 61 14.02 -39.53 -8.51
N THR A 62 15.15 -39.97 -9.05
CA THR A 62 16.44 -39.94 -8.34
C THR A 62 16.90 -38.51 -8.05
N ASN A 63 16.63 -37.57 -8.96
CA ASN A 63 17.14 -36.20 -8.87
C ASN A 63 16.11 -35.19 -8.40
N PHE A 64 14.87 -35.59 -8.08
CA PHE A 64 13.79 -34.67 -7.73
C PHE A 64 14.06 -33.90 -6.43
N TYR A 65 14.67 -34.57 -5.45
CA TYR A 65 15.05 -33.97 -4.16
C TYR A 65 16.55 -33.69 -4.06
N GLY A 66 17.30 -33.86 -5.15
CA GLY A 66 18.74 -33.61 -5.19
C GLY A 66 19.05 -32.35 -5.97
N GLU A 67 19.98 -31.53 -5.49
CA GLU A 67 20.48 -30.34 -6.19
C GLU A 67 21.41 -30.67 -7.38
N SER A 68 21.16 -31.78 -8.08
CA SER A 68 22.05 -32.27 -9.13
C SER A 68 21.94 -31.50 -10.44
N ARG A 69 20.92 -30.65 -10.61
CA ARG A 69 20.57 -29.94 -11.86
C ARG A 69 20.30 -30.86 -13.06
N LEU A 70 20.11 -32.17 -12.83
CA LEU A 70 19.91 -33.17 -13.89
C LEU A 70 18.45 -33.41 -14.29
N LEU A 71 17.49 -32.70 -13.67
CA LEU A 71 16.06 -32.81 -14.00
C LEU A 71 15.72 -32.49 -15.47
N PRO A 72 16.34 -31.50 -16.13
CA PRO A 72 16.09 -31.22 -17.55
C PRO A 72 16.43 -32.41 -18.47
N VAL A 73 17.33 -33.31 -18.07
CA VAL A 73 17.71 -34.50 -18.86
C VAL A 73 16.50 -35.43 -19.07
N SER A 74 15.60 -35.53 -18.08
CA SER A 74 14.35 -36.30 -18.23
C SER A 74 13.43 -35.71 -19.30
N LEU A 75 13.31 -34.39 -19.36
CA LEU A 75 12.49 -33.70 -20.36
C LEU A 75 13.06 -33.88 -21.77
N VAL A 76 14.38 -33.87 -21.90
CA VAL A 76 15.07 -34.17 -23.18
C VAL A 76 14.81 -35.60 -23.61
N MET A 77 14.92 -36.59 -22.72
CA MET A 77 14.66 -37.99 -23.06
C MET A 77 13.20 -38.23 -23.49
N ILE A 78 12.23 -37.57 -22.84
CA ILE A 78 10.82 -37.63 -23.23
C ILE A 78 10.61 -36.96 -24.61
N THR A 79 11.28 -35.83 -24.85
CA THR A 79 11.25 -35.14 -26.15
C THR A 79 11.77 -36.06 -27.26
N VAL A 80 12.94 -36.67 -27.09
CA VAL A 80 13.51 -37.61 -28.06
C VAL A 80 12.56 -38.79 -28.29
N THR A 81 12.01 -39.35 -27.22
CA THR A 81 11.08 -40.49 -27.29
C THR A 81 9.83 -40.17 -28.11
N THR A 82 9.21 -39.00 -27.87
CA THR A 82 7.99 -38.58 -28.56
C THR A 82 8.23 -38.31 -30.04
N PHE A 83 9.35 -37.68 -30.41
CA PHE A 83 9.70 -37.47 -31.82
C PHE A 83 10.05 -38.77 -32.54
N ILE A 84 10.79 -39.69 -31.92
CA ILE A 84 11.06 -41.03 -32.49
C ILE A 84 9.74 -41.77 -32.74
N MET A 85 8.86 -41.82 -31.74
CA MET A 85 7.55 -42.45 -31.89
C MET A 85 6.71 -41.78 -32.99
N ALA A 86 6.76 -40.45 -33.12
CA ALA A 86 6.03 -39.72 -34.15
C ALA A 86 6.48 -40.04 -35.59
N LEU A 87 7.74 -40.47 -35.79
CA LEU A 87 8.26 -40.88 -37.10
C LEU A 87 7.72 -42.25 -37.52
N TYR A 88 7.54 -43.18 -36.59
CA TYR A 88 7.20 -44.58 -36.89
C TYR A 88 5.71 -44.92 -36.68
N PHE A 89 4.99 -44.13 -35.89
CA PHE A 89 3.57 -44.29 -35.58
C PHE A 89 2.74 -43.13 -36.16
N THR A 90 2.56 -43.15 -37.49
CA THR A 90 1.92 -42.08 -38.27
C THR A 90 0.51 -41.70 -37.81
N ASN A 91 -0.29 -42.67 -37.34
CA ASN A 91 -1.65 -42.45 -36.84
C ASN A 91 -1.69 -41.56 -35.58
N LEU A 92 -0.59 -41.52 -34.82
CA LEU A 92 -0.45 -40.70 -33.61
C LEU A 92 0.58 -39.58 -33.79
N SER A 93 1.11 -39.38 -35.01
CA SER A 93 2.25 -38.48 -35.26
C SER A 93 1.94 -37.04 -34.88
N ALA A 94 0.74 -36.53 -35.17
CA ALA A 94 0.35 -35.17 -34.81
C ALA A 94 0.34 -34.98 -33.28
N LEU A 95 -0.28 -35.90 -32.54
CA LEU A 95 -0.33 -35.86 -31.08
C LEU A 95 1.07 -35.92 -30.46
N LEU A 96 1.91 -36.85 -30.95
CA LEU A 96 3.27 -37.05 -30.44
C LEU A 96 4.19 -35.86 -30.75
N LYS A 97 4.03 -35.19 -31.89
CA LYS A 97 4.78 -33.97 -32.23
C LYS A 97 4.37 -32.78 -31.37
N ILE A 98 3.07 -32.61 -31.12
CA ILE A 98 2.57 -31.54 -30.23
C ILE A 98 3.11 -31.76 -28.81
N GLY A 99 2.95 -32.97 -28.27
CA GLY A 99 3.50 -33.31 -26.95
C GLY A 99 5.01 -33.17 -26.89
N GLY A 100 5.73 -33.64 -27.90
CA GLY A 100 7.19 -33.50 -27.99
C GLY A 100 7.66 -32.05 -28.03
N MET A 101 6.95 -31.17 -28.73
CA MET A 101 7.25 -29.74 -28.75
C MET A 101 7.02 -29.09 -27.37
N MET A 102 5.98 -29.48 -26.64
CA MET A 102 5.74 -28.99 -25.27
C MET A 102 6.88 -29.39 -24.33
N PHE A 103 7.32 -30.66 -24.37
CA PHE A 103 8.45 -31.12 -23.57
C PHE A 103 9.78 -30.49 -24.00
N PHE A 104 9.96 -30.22 -25.30
CA PHE A 104 11.13 -29.50 -25.82
C PHE A 104 11.21 -28.08 -25.26
N VAL A 105 10.11 -27.33 -25.31
CA VAL A 105 10.04 -25.97 -24.74
C VAL A 105 10.28 -26.00 -23.23
N ALA A 106 9.66 -26.95 -22.52
CA ALA A 106 9.87 -27.12 -21.08
C ALA A 106 11.34 -27.46 -20.75
N ALA A 107 11.97 -28.35 -21.53
CA ALA A 107 13.38 -28.70 -21.37
C ALA A 107 14.29 -27.49 -21.60
N PHE A 108 14.01 -26.68 -22.61
CA PHE A 108 14.77 -25.47 -22.92
C PHE A 108 14.63 -24.42 -21.81
N LEU A 109 13.40 -24.10 -21.38
CA LEU A 109 13.16 -23.13 -20.31
C LEU A 109 13.74 -23.59 -18.97
N SER A 110 13.58 -24.87 -18.63
CA SER A 110 14.14 -25.45 -17.40
C SER A 110 15.67 -25.50 -17.45
N GLY A 111 16.26 -25.87 -18.58
CA GLY A 111 17.71 -25.86 -18.78
C GLY A 111 18.30 -24.45 -18.69
N TYR A 112 17.64 -23.47 -19.33
CA TYR A 112 18.04 -22.06 -19.28
C TYR A 112 17.91 -21.49 -17.86
N GLY A 113 16.79 -21.76 -17.17
CA GLY A 113 16.58 -21.39 -15.77
C GLY A 113 17.67 -21.96 -14.86
N ASN A 114 18.02 -23.23 -15.01
CA ASN A 114 19.08 -23.88 -14.22
C ASN A 114 20.50 -23.40 -14.55
N TRP A 115 20.72 -22.81 -15.74
CA TRP A 115 22.02 -22.25 -16.15
C TRP A 115 22.23 -20.84 -15.58
N LEU A 116 21.16 -20.05 -15.45
CA LEU A 116 21.27 -18.74 -14.80
C LEU A 116 21.75 -18.90 -13.35
N PRO A 117 22.62 -17.99 -12.85
CA PRO A 117 23.01 -17.96 -11.45
C PRO A 117 21.76 -17.88 -10.57
N GLN A 118 21.43 -18.99 -9.92
CA GLN A 118 20.36 -19.03 -8.92
C GLN A 118 20.88 -18.26 -7.71
N VAL A 119 20.33 -17.08 -7.48
CA VAL A 119 20.51 -16.42 -6.19
C VAL A 119 19.62 -17.20 -5.24
N GLU A 120 20.20 -18.20 -4.57
CA GLU A 120 19.56 -18.80 -3.41
C GLU A 120 19.35 -17.67 -2.43
N GLY A 121 18.09 -17.26 -2.27
CA GLY A 121 17.69 -16.54 -1.07
C GLY A 121 17.97 -17.50 0.07
N GLY A 122 19.16 -17.40 0.67
CA GLY A 122 19.42 -18.02 1.96
C GLY A 122 18.24 -17.69 2.85
N PHE A 123 17.78 -18.65 3.64
CA PHE A 123 16.76 -18.39 4.66
C PHE A 123 17.10 -17.05 5.30
N PRO A 124 16.21 -16.04 5.23
CA PRO A 124 16.50 -14.79 5.90
C PRO A 124 16.86 -15.19 7.34
N PRO A 125 17.97 -14.66 7.91
CA PRO A 125 18.18 -14.81 9.35
C PRO A 125 16.84 -14.47 9.99
N VAL A 126 16.39 -15.26 10.98
CA VAL A 126 15.11 -15.02 11.67
C VAL A 126 15.01 -13.51 11.84
N GLU A 127 14.17 -12.87 11.03
CA GLU A 127 13.95 -11.45 11.16
C GLU A 127 13.23 -11.42 12.50
N GLU A 128 13.96 -11.03 13.56
CA GLU A 128 13.30 -10.36 14.66
C GLU A 128 12.47 -9.30 13.96
N LYS A 129 11.17 -9.56 13.87
CA LYS A 129 10.25 -8.62 13.23
C LYS A 129 10.52 -7.33 13.94
N VAL A 130 11.06 -6.35 13.21
CA VAL A 130 11.40 -5.06 13.78
C VAL A 130 10.08 -4.46 14.24
N THR A 131 9.78 -4.63 15.52
CA THR A 131 8.64 -4.01 16.19
C THR A 131 9.03 -2.59 16.56
N TRP A 132 8.04 -1.74 16.83
CA TRP A 132 8.27 -0.34 17.16
C TRP A 132 9.27 -0.14 18.31
N GLU A 133 9.29 -1.06 19.28
CA GLU A 133 10.17 -1.05 20.44
C GLU A 133 11.62 -1.42 20.11
N THR A 134 11.85 -2.14 19.01
CA THR A 134 13.18 -2.61 18.59
C THR A 134 13.79 -1.75 17.48
N MET A 135 13.04 -0.79 16.95
CA MET A 135 13.53 0.16 15.97
C MET A 135 14.58 1.09 16.59
N SER A 136 15.64 1.35 15.83
CA SER A 136 16.56 2.46 16.15
C SER A 136 15.85 3.81 16.04
N THR A 137 16.40 4.84 16.69
CA THR A 137 15.90 6.23 16.61
C THR A 137 15.72 6.70 15.17
N GLN A 138 16.65 6.36 14.27
CA GLN A 138 16.54 6.74 12.86
C GLN A 138 15.39 6.00 12.16
N GLN A 139 15.20 4.71 12.42
CA GLN A 139 14.09 3.94 11.84
C GLN A 139 12.72 4.47 12.33
N LEU A 140 12.62 4.84 13.61
CA LEU A 140 11.43 5.50 14.16
C LEU A 140 11.21 6.88 13.52
N ALA A 141 12.26 7.67 13.36
CA ALA A 141 12.18 8.96 12.68
C ALA A 141 11.73 8.82 11.22
N ASP A 142 12.27 7.84 10.48
CA ASP A 142 11.88 7.56 9.10
C ASP A 142 10.39 7.16 9.02
N LYS A 143 9.91 6.34 9.97
CA LYS A 143 8.49 6.00 10.09
C LYS A 143 7.63 7.21 10.44
N GLY A 144 8.10 8.09 11.32
CA GLY A 144 7.46 9.36 11.62
C GLY A 144 7.32 10.23 10.36
N GLU A 145 8.37 10.35 9.57
CA GLU A 145 8.32 11.10 8.31
C GLU A 145 7.32 10.48 7.32
N GLU A 146 7.30 9.16 7.21
CA GLU A 146 6.35 8.42 6.38
C GLU A 146 4.90 8.69 6.82
N ILE A 147 4.62 8.71 8.12
CA ILE A 147 3.29 9.02 8.66
C ILE A 147 2.89 10.46 8.35
N ILE A 148 3.82 11.42 8.45
CA ILE A 148 3.52 12.84 8.25
C ILE A 148 3.35 13.18 6.76
N PHE A 149 4.30 12.76 5.91
CA PHE A 149 4.43 13.19 4.51
C PHE A 149 4.15 12.10 3.48
N GLY A 150 3.99 10.84 3.90
CA GLY A 150 3.71 9.72 3.01
C GLY A 150 4.96 9.07 2.40
N GLY A 151 6.15 9.42 2.88
CA GLY A 151 7.42 8.80 2.52
C GLY A 151 8.62 9.52 3.14
N VAL A 152 9.75 8.83 3.25
CA VAL A 152 11.02 9.41 3.73
C VAL A 152 11.57 10.40 2.71
N GLY A 153 12.08 11.55 3.18
CA GLY A 153 12.56 12.65 2.36
C GLY A 153 11.47 13.52 1.73
N LYS A 154 10.19 13.16 1.88
CA LYS A 154 9.05 13.91 1.33
C LYS A 154 8.76 15.22 2.08
N ASN A 155 9.41 15.46 3.23
CA ASN A 155 9.25 16.72 3.97
C ASN A 155 9.59 17.99 3.15
N LYS A 156 10.39 17.86 2.09
CA LYS A 156 10.79 18.98 1.20
C LYS A 156 9.78 19.26 0.09
N GLU A 157 8.81 18.37 -0.09
CA GLU A 157 7.80 18.47 -1.15
C GLU A 157 6.55 19.18 -0.60
N GLN A 158 6.28 20.38 -1.09
CA GLN A 158 5.08 21.13 -0.70
C GLN A 158 3.82 20.35 -1.08
N GLY A 159 2.96 20.07 -0.09
CA GLY A 159 1.72 19.31 -0.28
C GLY A 159 1.88 17.79 -0.17
N ALA A 160 3.06 17.28 0.17
CA ALA A 160 3.21 15.87 0.54
C ALA A 160 2.43 15.56 1.83
N ILE A 161 1.63 14.49 1.81
CA ILE A 161 0.78 14.07 2.93
C ILE A 161 0.84 12.56 3.13
N GLY A 162 1.03 12.18 4.39
CA GLY A 162 0.93 10.80 4.87
C GLY A 162 -0.37 10.55 5.63
N LYS A 163 -0.42 9.42 6.33
CA LYS A 163 -1.56 9.00 7.16
C LYS A 163 -1.94 10.06 8.19
N GLY A 164 -0.96 10.71 8.81
CA GLY A 164 -1.16 11.72 9.84
C GLY A 164 -1.74 13.03 9.32
N GLN A 165 -1.64 13.31 8.00
CA GLN A 165 -2.18 14.51 7.34
C GLN A 165 -1.74 15.84 7.96
N CYS A 166 -0.73 15.84 8.82
CA CYS A 166 -0.27 17.01 9.57
C CYS A 166 0.16 18.19 8.67
N PRO A 167 0.80 17.97 7.51
CA PRO A 167 1.17 19.04 6.57
C PRO A 167 -0.01 19.83 5.99
N LEU A 168 -1.24 19.35 6.14
CA LEU A 168 -2.45 20.10 5.74
C LEU A 168 -2.68 21.33 6.62
N CYS A 169 -2.18 21.30 7.86
CA CYS A 169 -2.45 22.33 8.86
C CYS A 169 -1.18 23.00 9.38
N HIS A 170 -0.13 22.22 9.60
CA HIS A 170 1.10 22.66 10.24
C HIS A 170 2.22 22.90 9.22
N ALA A 171 2.93 24.01 9.39
CA ALA A 171 4.22 24.22 8.78
C ALA A 171 5.32 23.57 9.62
N PHE A 172 6.20 22.80 8.98
CA PHE A 172 7.27 22.06 9.64
C PHE A 172 8.64 22.74 9.54
N HIS A 173 8.84 23.63 8.56
CA HIS A 173 10.05 24.42 8.38
C HIS A 173 9.70 25.79 7.76
N ALA A 174 10.65 26.72 7.80
CA ALA A 174 10.47 28.03 7.19
C ALA A 174 10.15 27.89 5.69
N GLY A 175 9.19 28.68 5.20
CA GLY A 175 8.75 28.66 3.81
C GLY A 175 7.73 27.58 3.44
N MET A 176 7.42 26.63 4.33
CA MET A 176 6.32 25.70 4.15
C MET A 176 4.98 26.40 4.42
N LEU A 177 3.99 26.22 3.55
CA LEU A 177 2.65 26.76 3.80
C LEU A 177 1.97 25.99 4.93
N GLY A 178 1.51 26.72 5.95
CA GLY A 178 0.79 26.17 7.11
C GLY A 178 0.35 27.28 8.05
N GLU A 179 -0.82 27.84 7.80
CA GLU A 179 -1.37 28.96 8.58
C GLU A 179 -2.55 28.56 9.47
N ARG A 180 -3.02 27.30 9.35
CA ARG A 180 -4.21 26.82 10.07
C ARG A 180 -3.91 26.48 11.52
N ALA A 181 -2.70 26.03 11.79
CA ALA A 181 -2.24 25.62 13.10
C ALA A 181 -0.82 26.15 13.34
N PRO A 182 -0.36 26.21 14.60
CA PRO A 182 0.95 26.75 14.92
C PRO A 182 2.06 26.04 14.13
N ASN A 183 3.07 26.80 13.69
CA ASN A 183 4.27 26.19 13.12
C ASN A 183 4.93 25.26 14.14
N LEU A 184 5.50 24.15 13.69
CA LEU A 184 6.09 23.15 14.55
C LEU A 184 7.62 23.30 14.67
N LEU A 185 8.22 24.33 14.06
CA LEU A 185 9.66 24.58 14.15
C LEU A 185 10.05 24.98 15.58
N GLY A 186 11.03 24.30 16.18
CA GLY A 186 11.46 24.54 17.56
C GLY A 186 10.59 23.82 18.60
N LEU A 187 9.65 22.97 18.19
CA LEU A 187 8.68 22.34 19.11
C LEU A 187 9.36 21.56 20.26
N PRO A 188 10.39 20.74 20.04
CA PRO A 188 11.12 20.02 21.10
C PRO A 188 11.64 20.87 22.26
N THR A 189 11.81 22.18 22.04
CA THR A 189 12.37 23.11 23.04
C THR A 189 11.36 24.17 23.51
N ARG A 190 10.11 24.08 23.05
CA ARG A 190 9.08 25.12 23.19
C ARG A 190 8.36 25.10 24.55
N LYS A 191 9.09 25.40 25.62
CA LYS A 191 8.57 25.37 27.00
C LYS A 191 7.62 26.51 27.35
N GLU A 192 7.66 27.63 26.63
CA GLU A 192 6.88 28.83 26.95
C GLU A 192 5.36 28.61 26.88
N ARG A 193 4.90 27.56 26.19
CA ARG A 193 3.48 27.18 26.14
C ARG A 193 2.95 26.64 27.46
N LEU A 194 3.79 25.95 28.21
CA LEU A 194 3.45 25.46 29.55
C LEU A 194 3.41 26.59 30.58
N GLU A 195 4.12 27.68 30.31
CA GLU A 195 4.20 28.88 31.15
C GLU A 195 3.06 29.88 30.85
N ASP A 196 2.30 29.66 29.77
CA ASP A 196 1.17 30.52 29.39
C ASP A 196 0.09 30.47 30.48
N PRO A 197 -0.30 31.61 31.08
CA PRO A 197 -1.38 31.65 32.08
C PRO A 197 -2.69 31.04 31.58
N LYS A 198 -2.97 31.11 30.26
CA LYS A 198 -4.16 30.53 29.65
C LYS A 198 -4.13 29.01 29.56
N TYR A 199 -2.96 28.38 29.68
CA TYR A 199 -2.82 26.92 29.73
C TYR A 199 -3.58 26.32 30.93
N SER A 200 -3.75 27.10 32.01
CA SER A 200 -4.59 26.73 33.18
C SER A 200 -4.23 25.34 33.73
N LYS A 201 -2.92 25.10 33.93
CA LYS A 201 -2.36 23.81 34.32
C LYS A 201 -3.08 23.23 35.54
N GLY A 202 -3.64 22.03 35.38
CA GLY A 202 -4.35 21.29 36.43
C GLY A 202 -5.63 21.96 36.94
N ASN A 203 -6.18 22.96 36.24
CA ASN A 203 -7.38 23.66 36.65
C ASN A 203 -8.40 23.80 35.50
N PRO A 204 -9.19 22.75 35.22
CA PRO A 204 -10.20 22.76 34.16
C PRO A 204 -11.20 23.92 34.27
N SER A 205 -11.57 24.30 35.50
CA SER A 205 -12.52 25.39 35.77
C SER A 205 -12.02 26.77 35.33
N LYS A 206 -10.69 26.95 35.24
CA LYS A 206 -10.07 28.20 34.76
C LYS A 206 -9.86 28.25 33.25
N ARG A 207 -10.00 27.13 32.53
CA ARG A 207 -9.84 27.12 31.06
C ARG A 207 -10.97 27.91 30.43
N GLU A 208 -10.66 28.69 29.40
CA GLU A 208 -11.64 29.48 28.65
C GLU A 208 -12.10 28.81 27.34
N TYR A 209 -11.46 27.69 26.98
CA TYR A 209 -11.68 26.93 25.76
C TYR A 209 -12.99 26.12 25.76
N SER A 210 -13.39 25.66 24.58
CA SER A 210 -14.62 24.89 24.34
C SER A 210 -14.59 23.54 25.06
N VAL A 211 -13.40 22.96 25.22
CA VAL A 211 -13.19 21.73 25.99
C VAL A 211 -12.47 22.06 27.29
N LYS A 212 -13.17 21.91 28.42
CA LYS A 212 -12.56 22.10 29.74
C LYS A 212 -11.71 20.91 30.14
N GLU A 213 -12.19 19.70 29.87
CA GLU A 213 -11.49 18.45 30.17
C GLU A 213 -12.03 17.36 29.23
N ALA A 214 -11.18 16.81 28.35
CA ALA A 214 -11.58 15.72 27.46
C ALA A 214 -11.49 14.34 28.13
N PHE A 215 -10.59 14.20 29.10
CA PHE A 215 -10.30 12.99 29.86
C PHE A 215 -9.60 13.39 31.17
N PRO A 216 -9.65 12.53 32.22
CA PRO A 216 -8.98 12.79 33.48
C PRO A 216 -7.50 13.12 33.28
N GLY A 217 -7.06 14.28 33.76
CA GLY A 217 -5.67 14.71 33.66
C GLY A 217 -5.34 15.48 32.38
N SER A 218 -6.30 15.79 31.50
CA SER A 218 -6.07 16.76 30.43
C SER A 218 -5.69 18.14 30.98
N GLY A 219 -4.79 18.85 30.30
CA GLY A 219 -4.14 20.11 30.69
C GLY A 219 -3.29 20.01 31.96
N THR A 220 -2.55 18.92 32.12
CA THR A 220 -1.62 18.68 33.24
C THR A 220 -0.18 18.42 32.77
N ALA A 221 0.14 18.68 31.51
CA ALA A 221 1.49 18.47 31.00
C ALA A 221 2.55 19.25 31.80
N GLU A 222 3.68 18.60 32.04
CA GLU A 222 4.80 19.13 32.80
C GLU A 222 6.08 19.27 31.97
N THR A 223 6.20 18.46 30.93
CA THR A 223 7.34 18.48 30.00
C THR A 223 6.88 18.86 28.61
N VAL A 224 7.82 19.25 27.74
CA VAL A 224 7.52 19.53 26.33
C VAL A 224 6.95 18.28 25.64
N GLN A 225 7.47 17.10 25.95
CA GLN A 225 6.95 15.84 25.40
C GLN A 225 5.49 15.58 25.84
N GLU A 226 5.17 15.82 27.11
CA GLU A 226 3.79 15.72 27.58
C GLU A 226 2.88 16.78 26.92
N TYR A 227 3.40 17.99 26.68
CA TYR A 227 2.65 19.03 25.99
C TYR A 227 2.30 18.64 24.55
N ILE A 228 3.24 18.00 23.84
CA ILE A 228 3.00 17.45 22.49
C ILE A 228 1.91 16.38 22.55
N ALA A 229 2.06 15.39 23.44
CA ALA A 229 1.10 14.30 23.59
C ALA A 229 -0.30 14.79 23.96
N GLU A 230 -0.40 15.75 24.87
CA GLU A 230 -1.66 16.35 25.28
C GLU A 230 -2.29 17.18 24.16
N SER A 231 -1.50 17.96 23.41
CA SER A 231 -1.99 18.74 22.27
C SER A 231 -2.57 17.85 21.18
N HIS A 232 -1.99 16.66 20.96
CA HIS A 232 -2.51 15.65 20.04
C HIS A 232 -3.79 14.96 20.56
N ALA A 233 -3.90 14.77 21.88
CA ALA A 233 -5.05 14.12 22.50
C ALA A 233 -6.25 15.05 22.65
N CYS A 234 -6.03 16.29 23.10
CA CYS A 234 -7.05 17.32 23.29
C CYS A 234 -6.61 18.68 22.74
N PRO A 235 -6.66 18.88 21.41
CA PRO A 235 -6.24 20.15 20.79
C PRO A 235 -7.05 21.36 21.27
N SER A 236 -8.31 21.16 21.69
CA SER A 236 -9.19 22.22 22.22
C SER A 236 -9.11 22.39 23.74
N CYS A 237 -8.25 21.65 24.45
CA CYS A 237 -7.98 21.90 25.87
C CYS A 237 -7.05 23.10 26.09
N TYR A 238 -6.21 23.40 25.10
CA TYR A 238 -5.42 24.63 25.02
C TYR A 238 -5.23 25.02 23.55
N VAL A 239 -5.77 26.18 23.18
CA VAL A 239 -5.63 26.71 21.82
C VAL A 239 -4.63 27.86 21.84
N VAL A 240 -3.59 27.74 21.01
CA VAL A 240 -2.62 28.82 20.83
C VAL A 240 -3.32 30.04 20.23
N ALA A 241 -3.13 31.20 20.85
CA ALA A 241 -3.72 32.46 20.39
C ALA A 241 -3.43 32.71 18.90
N GLY A 242 -4.46 33.10 18.16
CA GLY A 242 -4.43 33.33 16.71
C GLY A 242 -4.71 32.10 15.84
N TYR A 243 -4.84 30.90 16.42
CA TYR A 243 -5.00 29.65 15.67
C TYR A 243 -6.31 28.91 15.94
N GLY A 244 -7.28 29.50 16.65
CA GLY A 244 -8.58 28.86 16.80
C GLY A 244 -9.46 29.02 15.57
N VAL A 245 -10.53 28.22 15.54
CA VAL A 245 -11.56 28.28 14.50
C VAL A 245 -12.15 29.70 14.47
N LYS A 246 -12.25 30.26 13.26
CA LYS A 246 -12.80 31.61 13.05
C LYS A 246 -14.20 31.72 13.65
N GLY A 247 -14.43 32.78 14.44
CA GLY A 247 -15.69 33.01 15.14
C GLY A 247 -15.78 32.41 16.54
N THR A 248 -14.80 31.60 16.95
CA THR A 248 -14.74 31.04 18.32
C THR A 248 -13.91 31.88 19.29
N ASN A 249 -13.23 32.92 18.82
CA ASN A 249 -12.27 33.74 19.58
C ASN A 249 -11.18 32.87 20.25
N ASP A 250 -10.53 32.01 19.46
CA ASP A 250 -9.49 31.08 19.92
C ASP A 250 -9.95 30.07 20.98
N LYS A 251 -11.24 29.75 21.03
CA LYS A 251 -11.76 28.78 22.03
C LYS A 251 -11.79 27.35 21.53
N GLU A 252 -11.75 27.14 20.22
CA GLU A 252 -11.82 25.81 19.61
C GLU A 252 -10.68 25.64 18.60
N SER A 253 -9.98 24.51 18.66
CA SER A 253 -8.89 24.20 17.75
C SER A 253 -9.42 23.60 16.43
N PRO A 254 -8.87 23.98 15.27
CA PRO A 254 -9.17 23.31 14.00
C PRO A 254 -8.47 21.96 13.86
N MET A 255 -7.57 21.60 14.78
CA MET A 255 -6.89 20.32 14.80
C MET A 255 -7.81 19.25 15.43
N PRO A 256 -8.05 18.12 14.77
CA PRO A 256 -8.78 17.00 15.37
C PRO A 256 -7.90 16.25 16.38
N SER A 257 -8.52 15.53 17.33
CA SER A 257 -7.81 14.55 18.14
C SER A 257 -7.30 13.41 17.23
N ILE A 258 -6.00 13.39 16.95
CA ILE A 258 -5.42 12.56 15.87
C ILE A 258 -5.40 11.04 16.16
N HIS A 259 -5.61 10.66 17.41
CA HIS A 259 -5.86 9.26 17.81
C HIS A 259 -7.32 8.84 17.57
N LYS A 260 -8.22 9.73 17.16
CA LYS A 260 -9.61 9.40 16.82
C LYS A 260 -9.81 9.41 15.30
N PRO A 261 -10.88 8.76 14.79
CA PRO A 261 -11.24 8.86 13.38
C PRO A 261 -11.39 10.33 12.94
N PRO A 262 -11.02 10.67 11.69
CA PRO A 262 -10.65 9.73 10.61
C PRO A 262 -9.15 9.36 10.55
N ILE A 263 -8.28 9.98 11.34
CA ILE A 263 -6.83 9.80 11.26
C ILE A 263 -6.37 8.53 12.00
N SER A 264 -6.87 8.33 13.22
CA SER A 264 -6.68 7.10 14.01
C SER A 264 -5.21 6.64 14.12
N LEU A 265 -4.29 7.53 14.48
CA LEU A 265 -2.91 7.13 14.78
C LEU A 265 -2.84 6.34 16.09
N SER A 266 -2.15 5.20 16.07
CA SER A 266 -1.80 4.43 17.26
C SER A 266 -0.72 5.15 18.09
N LEU A 267 -0.53 4.74 19.34
CA LEU A 267 0.50 5.34 20.20
C LEU A 267 1.92 5.13 19.65
N ALA A 268 2.18 3.99 19.02
CA ALA A 268 3.47 3.70 18.39
C ALA A 268 3.73 4.62 17.19
N GLU A 269 2.71 4.86 16.35
CA GLU A 269 2.79 5.81 15.24
C GLU A 269 3.00 7.25 15.74
N LEU A 270 2.33 7.63 16.83
CA LEU A 270 2.53 8.93 17.47
C LEU A 270 3.94 9.07 18.05
N ALA A 271 4.49 8.02 18.63
CA ALA A 271 5.87 8.01 19.12
C ALA A 271 6.90 8.17 17.99
N ALA A 272 6.65 7.55 16.84
CA ALA A 272 7.48 7.74 15.65
C ALA A 272 7.40 9.17 15.09
N VAL A 273 6.19 9.76 15.04
CA VAL A 273 5.98 11.17 14.66
C VAL A 273 6.78 12.11 15.55
N ASP A 274 6.68 11.94 16.88
CA ASP A 274 7.41 12.76 17.84
C ASP A 274 8.93 12.55 17.70
N THR A 275 9.39 11.31 17.57
CA THR A 275 10.81 10.99 17.33
C THR A 275 11.35 11.76 16.12
N TRP A 276 10.59 11.81 15.02
CA TRP A 276 10.97 12.59 13.84
C TRP A 276 11.00 14.10 14.11
N ILE A 277 10.03 14.63 14.88
CA ILE A 277 9.98 16.06 15.24
C ILE A 277 11.24 16.49 16.00
N TYR A 278 11.76 15.64 16.88
CA TYR A 278 13.01 15.85 17.61
C TYR A 278 14.24 15.69 16.69
N ALA A 279 14.33 14.54 16.00
CA ALA A 279 15.49 14.17 15.18
C ALA A 279 15.78 15.19 14.07
N ARG A 280 14.75 15.72 13.40
CA ARG A 280 14.91 16.73 12.33
C ARG A 280 15.51 18.05 12.82
N GLU A 281 15.35 18.35 14.11
CA GLU A 281 15.87 19.57 14.75
C GLU A 281 17.25 19.33 15.38
N GLY A 282 17.81 18.12 15.23
CA GLY A 282 19.09 17.74 15.83
C GLY A 282 19.01 17.64 17.36
N VAL A 283 17.81 17.49 17.92
CA VAL A 283 17.58 17.29 19.35
C VAL A 283 17.41 15.80 19.60
N GLU A 284 18.12 15.26 20.59
CA GLU A 284 17.98 13.86 20.97
C GLU A 284 16.55 13.61 21.47
N PRO A 285 15.78 12.70 20.83
CA PRO A 285 14.43 12.38 21.27
C PRO A 285 14.44 11.63 22.61
N PRO A 286 13.39 11.77 23.43
CA PRO A 286 13.12 10.81 24.49
C PRO A 286 13.01 9.39 23.90
N SER A 287 13.23 8.37 24.74
CA SER A 287 13.07 6.99 24.30
C SER A 287 11.63 6.70 23.87
N PHE A 288 11.45 5.69 23.01
CA PHE A 288 10.13 5.25 22.55
C PHE A 288 9.15 5.04 23.72
N ASP A 289 9.59 4.34 24.77
CA ASP A 289 8.78 4.06 25.96
C ASP A 289 8.39 5.34 26.72
N GLU A 290 9.28 6.33 26.82
CA GLU A 290 8.98 7.62 27.47
C GLU A 290 7.95 8.43 26.69
N ILE A 291 8.04 8.41 25.36
CA ILE A 291 7.06 9.05 24.48
C ILE A 291 5.71 8.35 24.60
N VAL A 292 5.67 7.02 24.46
CA VAL A 292 4.44 6.23 24.59
C VAL A 292 3.78 6.49 25.94
N LYS A 293 4.54 6.43 27.05
CA LYS A 293 4.04 6.72 28.40
C LYS A 293 3.44 8.12 28.52
N SER A 294 3.99 9.11 27.83
CA SER A 294 3.43 10.46 27.77
C SER A 294 2.06 10.46 27.08
N TYR A 295 1.88 9.70 26.00
CA TYR A 295 0.56 9.51 25.39
C TYR A 295 -0.40 8.72 26.26
N GLU A 296 0.06 7.68 26.95
CA GLU A 296 -0.79 6.88 27.83
C GLU A 296 -1.43 7.70 28.95
N LYS A 297 -0.73 8.75 29.41
CA LYS A 297 -1.25 9.73 30.37
C LYS A 297 -2.47 10.49 29.84
N PHE A 298 -2.53 10.77 28.54
CA PHE A 298 -3.56 11.63 27.93
C PHE A 298 -4.51 10.90 26.97
N VAL A 299 -4.24 9.63 26.64
CA VAL A 299 -5.10 8.80 25.80
C VAL A 299 -5.55 7.59 26.61
N PRO A 300 -6.77 7.63 27.20
CA PRO A 300 -7.32 6.51 27.94
C PRO A 300 -7.30 5.23 27.11
N GLU A 301 -7.10 4.09 27.75
CA GLU A 301 -6.99 2.78 27.06
C GLU A 301 -8.17 2.49 26.13
N ALA A 302 -9.39 2.85 26.56
CA ALA A 302 -10.62 2.69 25.76
C ALA A 302 -10.65 3.53 24.47
N ASP A 303 -9.87 4.61 24.41
CA ASP A 303 -9.82 5.55 23.27
C ASP A 303 -8.62 5.25 22.34
N ARG A 304 -7.75 4.30 22.68
CA ARG A 304 -6.56 3.96 21.88
C ARG A 304 -6.97 3.19 20.62
N PRO A 305 -6.58 3.64 19.41
CA PRO A 305 -6.73 2.84 18.21
C PRO A 305 -6.01 1.51 18.35
N LYS A 306 -6.64 0.43 17.89
CA LYS A 306 -5.95 -0.84 17.73
C LYS A 306 -4.82 -0.65 16.71
N GLN A 307 -3.62 -1.05 17.09
CA GLN A 307 -2.49 -1.11 16.18
C GLN A 307 -2.87 -2.04 15.03
N ALA A 308 -2.89 -1.50 13.81
CA ALA A 308 -2.94 -2.36 12.63
C ALA A 308 -1.58 -3.06 12.57
N ASP A 309 -1.56 -4.38 12.41
CA ASP A 309 -0.32 -5.11 12.17
C ASP A 309 0.46 -4.40 11.06
N ASP A 310 1.78 -4.22 11.24
CA ASP A 310 2.72 -3.70 10.24
C ASP A 310 2.81 -4.65 9.03
N LYS A 311 1.69 -4.82 8.33
CA LYS A 311 1.71 -5.32 6.96
C LYS A 311 2.44 -4.27 6.14
N PRO A 312 3.42 -4.67 5.32
CA PRO A 312 4.04 -3.73 4.39
C PRO A 312 2.92 -3.05 3.62
N ALA A 313 2.89 -1.71 3.68
CA ALA A 313 1.94 -0.88 2.98
C ALA A 313 2.14 -1.06 1.47
N GLY A 314 1.56 -2.13 0.93
CA GLY A 314 1.48 -2.36 -0.50
C GLY A 314 0.54 -1.34 -1.12
N ALA A 315 1.03 -0.65 -2.15
CA ALA A 315 0.33 0.31 -3.00
C ALA A 315 -0.40 1.43 -2.24
N THR A 316 0.28 2.57 -2.03
CA THR A 316 -0.31 3.90 -1.74
C THR A 316 -1.56 3.84 -0.87
N SER A 317 -1.40 3.92 0.46
CA SER A 317 -2.52 4.11 1.40
C SER A 317 -3.39 5.27 0.92
N LEU A 318 -4.53 4.92 0.31
CA LEU A 318 -5.53 5.87 -0.15
C LEU A 318 -6.21 6.47 1.08
N LEU A 319 -6.50 7.77 1.04
CA LEU A 319 -7.29 8.44 2.07
C LEU A 319 -8.74 8.01 2.04
N ALA A 320 -9.28 7.71 0.87
CA ALA A 320 -10.61 7.14 0.68
C ALA A 320 -10.66 6.35 -0.63
N ASP A 321 -11.43 5.25 -0.63
CA ASP A 321 -11.58 4.37 -1.79
C ASP A 321 -12.98 4.40 -2.41
N GLY A 322 -13.93 5.08 -1.76
CA GLY A 322 -15.29 5.23 -2.25
C GLY A 322 -16.22 4.12 -1.80
N SER A 323 -15.78 3.18 -0.96
CA SER A 323 -16.67 2.28 -0.22
C SER A 323 -17.48 3.05 0.85
N GLU A 324 -16.98 4.20 1.29
CA GLU A 324 -17.57 4.99 2.36
C GLU A 324 -18.73 5.89 1.87
N PRO A 325 -19.63 6.32 2.78
CA PRO A 325 -20.55 7.42 2.55
C PRO A 325 -19.83 8.72 2.15
N VAL A 326 -20.50 9.61 1.41
CA VAL A 326 -19.83 10.78 0.81
C VAL A 326 -19.30 11.78 1.86
N ASP A 327 -20.02 11.94 2.98
CA ASP A 327 -19.58 12.76 4.11
C ASP A 327 -18.28 12.23 4.72
N GLN A 328 -18.14 10.90 4.82
CA GLN A 328 -16.92 10.27 5.33
C GLN A 328 -15.74 10.44 4.37
N ILE A 329 -15.98 10.44 3.06
CA ILE A 329 -14.93 10.72 2.08
C ILE A 329 -14.39 12.15 2.25
N PHE A 330 -15.28 13.14 2.38
CA PHE A 330 -14.87 14.53 2.63
C PHE A 330 -14.13 14.69 3.97
N ALA A 331 -14.57 13.98 5.02
CA ALA A 331 -13.92 14.01 6.32
C ALA A 331 -12.53 13.36 6.28
N LYS A 332 -12.40 12.16 5.72
CA LYS A 332 -11.12 11.45 5.59
C LYS A 332 -10.11 12.22 4.75
N ALA A 333 -10.55 12.90 3.69
CA ALA A 333 -9.71 13.75 2.86
C ALA A 333 -9.45 15.15 3.47
N GLN A 334 -10.05 15.46 4.64
CA GLN A 334 -9.96 16.76 5.33
C GLN A 334 -10.49 17.96 4.51
N CYS A 335 -11.32 17.71 3.50
CA CYS A 335 -11.93 18.77 2.69
C CYS A 335 -12.80 19.69 3.56
N VAL A 336 -13.51 19.12 4.54
CA VAL A 336 -14.42 19.82 5.47
C VAL A 336 -13.71 20.90 6.29
N SER A 337 -12.40 20.73 6.48
CA SER A 337 -11.59 21.58 7.34
C SER A 337 -11.14 22.86 6.63
N CYS A 338 -11.06 22.83 5.29
CA CYS A 338 -10.69 23.98 4.47
C CYS A 338 -11.89 24.62 3.76
N HIS A 339 -12.88 23.82 3.38
CA HIS A 339 -14.02 24.25 2.58
C HIS A 339 -15.33 24.23 3.37
N THR A 340 -16.19 25.20 3.07
CA THR A 340 -17.60 25.13 3.44
C THR A 340 -18.30 24.28 2.40
N ILE A 341 -18.89 23.16 2.83
CA ILE A 341 -19.54 22.19 1.94
C ILE A 341 -20.98 21.99 2.40
N PRO A 342 -21.97 22.66 1.75
CA PRO A 342 -23.37 22.56 2.12
C PRO A 342 -23.87 21.11 2.15
N GLY A 343 -24.48 20.72 3.26
CA GLY A 343 -25.03 19.37 3.47
C GLY A 343 -24.05 18.34 4.04
N ILE A 344 -22.77 18.68 4.15
CA ILE A 344 -21.77 17.85 4.85
C ILE A 344 -21.64 18.35 6.30
N PRO A 345 -21.92 17.50 7.31
CA PRO A 345 -21.80 17.89 8.72
C PRO A 345 -20.41 18.43 9.07
N GLY A 346 -20.36 19.56 9.79
CA GLY A 346 -19.10 20.16 10.26
C GLY A 346 -18.25 20.86 9.17
N ALA A 347 -18.65 20.83 7.90
CA ALA A 347 -17.91 21.45 6.81
C ALA A 347 -18.14 22.98 6.76
N MET A 348 -17.43 23.71 7.63
CA MET A 348 -17.50 25.16 7.76
C MET A 348 -16.15 25.85 7.47
N GLY A 349 -15.25 25.17 6.77
CA GLY A 349 -13.94 25.73 6.42
C GLY A 349 -14.05 26.99 5.56
N THR A 350 -13.16 27.96 5.77
CA THR A 350 -13.14 29.25 5.03
C THR A 350 -11.79 29.56 4.38
N ILE A 351 -10.90 28.57 4.36
CA ILE A 351 -9.55 28.67 3.78
C ILE A 351 -9.59 28.43 2.28
N GLY A 352 -10.51 27.58 1.83
CA GLY A 352 -10.86 27.42 0.43
C GLY A 352 -12.24 28.02 0.12
N PRO A 353 -12.62 28.11 -1.17
CA PRO A 353 -13.93 28.58 -1.57
C PRO A 353 -15.05 27.71 -1.01
N LYS A 354 -16.22 28.32 -0.82
CA LYS A 354 -17.47 27.59 -0.59
C LYS A 354 -17.77 26.73 -1.82
N LEU A 355 -18.09 25.46 -1.61
CA LEU A 355 -18.31 24.49 -2.68
C LEU A 355 -19.79 24.40 -3.04
N GLU A 356 -20.22 25.23 -3.98
CA GLU A 356 -21.58 25.25 -4.57
C GLU A 356 -21.50 24.97 -6.07
N GLU A 357 -20.76 23.92 -6.42
CA GLU A 357 -20.27 23.72 -7.79
C GLU A 357 -21.36 23.41 -8.81
N GLY A 358 -22.53 22.94 -8.38
CA GLY A 358 -23.72 22.85 -9.21
C GLY A 358 -24.21 24.21 -9.74
N THR A 359 -23.78 25.32 -9.15
CA THR A 359 -23.99 26.69 -9.65
C THR A 359 -22.69 27.32 -10.14
N THR A 360 -21.62 27.27 -9.34
CA THR A 360 -20.40 28.06 -9.59
C THR A 360 -19.49 27.49 -10.66
N ALA A 361 -19.45 26.17 -10.88
CA ALA A 361 -18.49 25.57 -11.79
C ALA A 361 -18.67 26.07 -13.24
N SER A 362 -19.91 26.14 -13.72
CA SER A 362 -20.22 26.69 -15.06
C SER A 362 -19.81 28.16 -15.23
N GLN A 363 -19.82 28.93 -14.14
CA GLN A 363 -19.42 30.33 -14.16
C GLN A 363 -17.89 30.43 -14.20
N ARG A 364 -17.19 29.58 -13.42
CA ARG A 364 -15.73 29.55 -13.34
C ARG A 364 -15.08 29.07 -14.63
N ILE A 365 -15.67 28.08 -15.33
CA ILE A 365 -15.20 27.65 -16.66
C ILE A 365 -15.23 28.81 -17.69
N LYS A 366 -16.16 29.76 -17.53
CA LYS A 366 -16.28 30.94 -18.40
C LYS A 366 -15.44 32.12 -17.96
N ASP A 367 -14.75 32.03 -16.82
CA ASP A 367 -13.90 33.10 -16.33
C ASP A 367 -12.69 33.26 -17.28
N PRO A 368 -12.36 34.47 -17.75
CA PRO A 368 -11.19 34.69 -18.60
C PRO A 368 -9.86 34.27 -17.99
N ALA A 369 -9.77 34.18 -16.65
CA ALA A 369 -8.60 33.70 -15.94
C ALA A 369 -8.54 32.16 -15.83
N TYR A 370 -9.59 31.43 -16.25
CA TYR A 370 -9.61 29.98 -16.30
C TYR A 370 -8.66 29.47 -17.38
N LYS A 371 -7.65 28.69 -16.97
CA LYS A 371 -6.63 28.11 -17.85
C LYS A 371 -6.73 26.59 -17.95
N GLY A 372 -7.73 26.01 -17.29
CA GLY A 372 -7.99 24.57 -17.32
C GLY A 372 -8.64 24.11 -18.62
N THR A 373 -8.94 22.82 -18.68
CA THR A 373 -9.42 22.12 -19.87
C THR A 373 -10.87 21.65 -19.76
N ALA A 374 -11.49 21.80 -18.59
CA ALA A 374 -12.84 21.31 -18.33
C ALA A 374 -13.89 22.03 -19.16
N LYS A 375 -14.85 21.26 -19.67
CA LYS A 375 -15.97 21.73 -20.49
C LYS A 375 -17.32 21.56 -19.82
N SER A 376 -17.36 20.87 -18.68
CA SER A 376 -18.57 20.62 -17.90
C SER A 376 -18.32 20.85 -16.41
N PRO A 377 -19.37 21.12 -15.60
CA PRO A 377 -19.23 21.23 -14.15
C PRO A 377 -18.53 20.04 -13.50
N ALA A 378 -18.86 18.82 -13.93
CA ALA A 378 -18.24 17.60 -13.41
C ALA A 378 -16.74 17.53 -13.72
N GLU A 379 -16.34 17.86 -14.95
CA GLU A 379 -14.93 17.94 -15.34
C GLU A 379 -14.20 19.02 -14.54
N TYR A 380 -14.83 20.18 -14.31
CA TYR A 380 -14.21 21.27 -13.55
C TYR A 380 -13.96 20.89 -12.09
N ILE A 381 -14.92 20.19 -11.47
CA ILE A 381 -14.75 19.70 -10.09
C ILE A 381 -13.61 18.67 -10.04
N MET A 382 -13.57 17.73 -11.00
CA MET A 382 -12.51 16.73 -11.07
C MET A 382 -11.13 17.36 -11.27
N GLU A 383 -11.02 18.31 -12.20
CA GLU A 383 -9.79 19.06 -12.47
C GLU A 383 -9.36 19.87 -11.24
N SER A 384 -10.30 20.54 -10.56
CA SER A 384 -10.00 21.29 -9.34
C SER A 384 -9.47 20.42 -8.19
N ILE A 385 -9.74 19.11 -8.19
CA ILE A 385 -9.24 18.17 -7.17
C ILE A 385 -7.90 17.56 -7.59
N VAL A 386 -7.74 17.20 -8.86
CA VAL A 386 -6.54 16.52 -9.38
C VAL A 386 -5.42 17.51 -9.71
N ASP A 387 -5.76 18.71 -10.19
CA ASP A 387 -4.86 19.81 -10.51
C ASP A 387 -5.42 21.15 -9.97
N PRO A 388 -5.39 21.35 -8.63
CA PRO A 388 -6.00 22.52 -8.00
C PRO A 388 -5.41 23.87 -8.43
N SER A 389 -4.17 23.88 -8.93
CA SER A 389 -3.51 25.10 -9.42
C SER A 389 -3.88 25.46 -10.86
N ALA A 390 -4.60 24.60 -11.59
CA ALA A 390 -5.11 24.92 -12.93
C ALA A 390 -6.02 26.17 -12.93
N TYR A 391 -6.80 26.34 -11.85
CA TYR A 391 -7.57 27.54 -11.60
C TYR A 391 -7.82 27.78 -10.12
N VAL A 392 -7.25 28.86 -9.60
CA VAL A 392 -7.42 29.28 -8.21
C VAL A 392 -8.46 30.39 -8.13
N VAL A 393 -9.53 30.13 -7.37
CA VAL A 393 -10.59 31.11 -7.14
C VAL A 393 -10.04 32.27 -6.30
N LYS A 394 -10.19 33.52 -6.76
CA LYS A 394 -9.80 34.69 -5.96
C LYS A 394 -10.74 34.90 -4.77
N PRO A 395 -10.28 35.39 -3.61
CA PRO A 395 -8.90 35.83 -3.30
C PRO A 395 -8.03 34.74 -2.66
N PHE A 396 -8.36 33.44 -2.83
CA PHE A 396 -7.64 32.37 -2.15
C PHE A 396 -6.21 32.22 -2.70
N PRO A 397 -5.21 31.91 -1.84
CA PRO A 397 -3.84 31.70 -2.29
C PRO A 397 -3.70 30.43 -3.14
N ASP A 398 -2.77 30.45 -4.10
CA ASP A 398 -2.38 29.25 -4.84
C ASP A 398 -1.62 28.27 -3.92
N LYS A 399 -1.64 26.99 -4.27
CA LYS A 399 -0.97 25.88 -3.55
C LYS A 399 -1.45 25.65 -2.11
N THR A 400 -2.56 26.29 -1.71
CA THR A 400 -3.24 25.98 -0.44
C THR A 400 -3.92 24.62 -0.48
N MET A 401 -4.54 24.26 -1.62
CA MET A 401 -5.11 22.92 -1.80
C MET A 401 -4.01 21.95 -2.30
N PRO A 402 -3.77 20.82 -1.59
CA PRO A 402 -2.77 19.84 -1.98
C PRO A 402 -3.01 19.21 -3.36
N ALA A 403 -1.99 19.20 -4.23
CA ALA A 403 -2.03 18.58 -5.56
C ALA A 403 -1.83 17.03 -5.55
N ILE A 404 -2.12 16.40 -4.41
CA ILE A 404 -1.86 14.98 -4.14
C ILE A 404 -3.14 14.14 -4.15
N PHE A 405 -4.32 14.78 -4.11
CA PHE A 405 -5.60 14.07 -4.03
C PHE A 405 -5.87 13.18 -5.24
N GLY A 406 -5.35 13.50 -6.42
CA GLY A 406 -5.41 12.60 -7.59
C GLY A 406 -4.66 11.28 -7.42
N GLN A 407 -3.70 11.20 -6.48
CA GLN A 407 -2.96 9.99 -6.16
C GLN A 407 -3.46 9.31 -4.88
N LYS A 408 -4.15 10.07 -4.00
CA LYS A 408 -4.56 9.62 -2.67
C LYS A 408 -6.05 9.33 -2.55
N LEU A 409 -6.86 9.70 -3.53
CA LEU A 409 -8.27 9.31 -3.62
C LEU A 409 -8.43 8.35 -4.79
N SER A 410 -9.16 7.25 -4.57
CA SER A 410 -9.51 6.36 -5.69
C SER A 410 -10.42 7.07 -6.70
N ALA A 411 -10.52 6.53 -7.91
CA ALA A 411 -11.52 6.97 -8.88
C ALA A 411 -12.96 6.86 -8.34
N GLY A 412 -13.25 5.87 -7.49
CA GLY A 412 -14.55 5.71 -6.84
C GLY A 412 -14.85 6.82 -5.84
N ALA A 413 -13.87 7.20 -5.02
CA ALA A 413 -13.98 8.31 -4.08
C ALA A 413 -14.15 9.65 -4.81
N LEU A 414 -13.32 9.91 -5.83
CA LEU A 414 -13.41 11.10 -6.67
C LEU A 414 -14.77 11.22 -7.35
N LYS A 415 -15.29 10.12 -7.91
CA LYS A 415 -16.62 10.12 -8.53
C LYS A 415 -17.72 10.52 -7.55
N LYS A 416 -17.72 9.96 -6.33
CA LYS A 416 -18.71 10.34 -5.29
C LYS A 416 -18.63 11.81 -4.91
N ILE A 417 -17.41 12.37 -4.79
CA ILE A 417 -17.22 13.81 -4.54
C ILE A 417 -17.80 14.64 -5.68
N VAL A 418 -17.47 14.31 -6.93
CA VAL A 418 -17.94 15.03 -8.13
C VAL A 418 -19.47 14.96 -8.26
N ASP A 419 -20.04 13.76 -8.08
CA ASP A 419 -21.48 13.55 -8.15
C ASP A 419 -22.23 14.39 -7.09
N TYR A 420 -21.70 14.48 -5.87
CA TYR A 420 -22.28 15.30 -4.81
C TYR A 420 -22.16 16.80 -5.12
N LEU A 421 -20.94 17.29 -5.37
CA LEU A 421 -20.67 18.73 -5.57
C LEU A 421 -21.37 19.29 -6.80
N SER A 422 -21.53 18.51 -7.87
CA SER A 422 -22.26 18.93 -9.07
C SER A 422 -23.75 19.18 -8.84
N GLN A 423 -24.31 18.67 -7.73
CA GLN A 423 -25.70 18.87 -7.34
C GLN A 423 -25.87 19.99 -6.29
N VAL A 424 -24.79 20.43 -5.62
CA VAL A 424 -24.85 21.51 -4.64
C VAL A 424 -25.06 22.85 -5.35
N LYS A 425 -26.22 23.47 -5.18
CA LYS A 425 -26.59 24.74 -5.82
C LYS A 425 -26.74 25.86 -4.80
N THR A 426 -26.37 27.08 -5.20
CA THR A 426 -26.55 28.28 -4.36
C THR A 426 -28.04 28.48 -4.03
N GLY A 427 -28.35 28.58 -2.73
CA GLY A 427 -29.71 28.84 -2.24
C GLY A 427 -30.69 27.66 -2.34
N ALA A 428 -30.26 26.49 -2.79
CA ALA A 428 -31.08 25.28 -2.84
C ALA A 428 -30.79 24.37 -1.62
N PRO A 429 -31.73 23.50 -1.21
CA PRO A 429 -31.42 22.47 -0.22
C PRO A 429 -30.30 21.55 -0.72
N PRO A 430 -29.36 21.14 0.16
CA PRO A 430 -28.22 20.34 -0.26
C PRO A 430 -28.64 18.91 -0.65
N PRO A 431 -27.82 18.22 -1.48
CA PRO A 431 -28.04 16.82 -1.83
C PRO A 431 -27.96 15.92 -0.59
N LYS A 432 -28.60 14.75 -0.66
CA LYS A 432 -28.50 13.74 0.39
C LYS A 432 -27.10 13.09 0.38
N ILE A 433 -26.62 12.74 1.57
CA ILE A 433 -25.33 12.05 1.80
C ILE A 433 -25.45 10.54 1.65
#